data_AF-A0AAV6CW45-F1
#
_entry.id   AF-A0AAV6CW45-F1
#
_cell.length_a   1.000
_cell.length_b   1.000
_cell.length_c   1.000
_cell.angle_alpha   90.00
_cell.angle_beta   90.00
_cell.angle_gamma   90.00
#
_symmetry.space_group_name_H-M   'P 1'
#
loop_
_entity.id
_entity.type
_entity.pdbx_description
1 polymer ?
#
loop_
_entity_poly.entity_id
_entity_poly.type
_entity_poly.pdbx_seq_one_letter_code
_entity_poly.pdbx_strand_id
1 'polypeptide(L)'
;TFYGKKTTGKRQAWANEAFDKELEAGRDTRDPKKRLEHYKKAEEIMQADVGYVPVAWVVRFAATKPWVKGIEKNKQGQNVIDGNIYVDMMRHIYIIERG
;
A
#
# COMPACT_ATOMS: atom_id res chain seq x y z
N THR A 1 -6.25 8.73 -1.16
CA THR A 1 -6.06 8.38 -2.58
C THR A 1 -5.64 9.61 -3.33
N PHE A 2 -4.66 9.47 -4.22
CA PHE A 2 -4.22 10.49 -5.16
C PHE A 2 -5.30 10.56 -6.25
N TYR A 3 -6.20 11.55 -6.16
CA TYR A 3 -7.30 11.74 -7.10
C TYR A 3 -7.53 13.24 -7.23
N GLY A 4 -7.33 13.79 -8.42
CA GLY A 4 -7.23 15.23 -8.67
C GLY A 4 -8.52 15.97 -8.32
N LYS A 5 -9.66 15.35 -8.64
CA LYS A 5 -11.02 15.87 -8.35
C LYS A 5 -11.45 15.78 -6.89
N LYS A 6 -10.62 15.27 -5.97
CA LYS A 6 -10.98 15.30 -4.54
C LYS A 6 -11.06 16.75 -4.05
N THR A 7 -12.19 17.15 -3.47
CA THR A 7 -12.45 18.53 -3.03
C THR A 7 -11.94 18.84 -1.63
N THR A 8 -11.83 17.83 -0.75
CA THR A 8 -11.35 18.00 0.64
C THR A 8 -10.35 16.93 1.04
N GLY A 9 -9.51 17.23 2.04
CA GLY A 9 -8.54 16.26 2.58
C GLY A 9 -7.54 15.75 1.54
N LYS A 10 -7.13 16.60 0.60
CA LYS A 10 -5.97 16.39 -0.28
C LYS A 10 -4.84 17.33 0.17
N ARG A 11 -3.61 16.80 0.23
CA ARG A 11 -2.41 17.59 0.58
C ARG A 11 -1.66 18.08 -0.66
N GLN A 12 -1.96 17.48 -1.81
CA GLN A 12 -1.39 17.79 -3.10
C GLN A 12 -2.28 18.76 -3.90
N ALA A 13 -1.68 19.78 -4.51
CA ALA A 13 -2.35 20.74 -5.39
C ALA A 13 -2.50 20.22 -6.83
N TRP A 14 -1.72 19.22 -7.21
CA TRP A 14 -1.71 18.65 -8.57
C TRP A 14 -3.04 17.93 -8.90
N ALA A 15 -3.51 18.14 -10.13
CA ALA A 15 -4.66 17.48 -10.73
C ALA A 15 -4.43 17.30 -12.23
N ASN A 16 -4.81 16.14 -12.76
CA ASN A 16 -4.70 15.84 -14.19
C ASN A 16 -5.90 14.97 -14.61
N GLU A 17 -6.65 15.42 -15.62
CA GLU A 17 -7.88 14.75 -16.07
C GLU A 17 -7.61 13.39 -16.72
N ALA A 18 -6.52 13.25 -17.48
CA ALA A 18 -6.12 11.99 -18.08
C ALA A 18 -5.74 10.95 -17.02
N PHE A 19 -5.05 11.39 -15.96
CA PHE A 19 -4.76 10.57 -14.79
C PHE A 19 -6.04 10.07 -14.11
N ASP A 20 -6.97 10.98 -13.81
CA ASP A 20 -8.23 10.63 -13.14
C ASP A 20 -9.07 9.66 -13.98
N LYS A 21 -9.07 9.81 -15.31
CA LYS A 21 -9.75 8.91 -16.25
C LYS A 21 -9.18 7.50 -16.21
N GLU A 22 -7.86 7.36 -16.22
CA GLU A 22 -7.21 6.04 -16.13
C GLU A 22 -7.44 5.38 -14.76
N LEU A 23 -7.46 6.16 -13.67
CA LEU A 23 -7.81 5.63 -12.34
C LEU A 23 -9.25 5.11 -12.26
N GLU A 24 -10.22 5.86 -12.81
CA GLU A 24 -11.62 5.45 -12.87
C GLU A 24 -11.78 4.18 -13.71
N ALA A 25 -11.15 4.13 -14.90
CA ALA A 25 -11.18 2.95 -15.76
C ALA A 25 -10.55 1.72 -15.08
N GLY A 26 -9.42 1.88 -14.38
CA GLY A 26 -8.80 0.81 -13.60
C GLY A 26 -9.71 0.30 -12.48
N ARG A 27 -10.37 1.20 -11.74
CA ARG A 27 -11.31 0.85 -10.68
C ARG A 27 -12.49 0.02 -11.21
N ASP A 28 -13.05 0.43 -12.34
CA ASP A 28 -14.27 -0.17 -12.88
C ASP A 28 -13.99 -1.43 -13.73
N THR A 29 -12.72 -1.69 -14.08
CA THR A 29 -12.31 -2.88 -14.83
C THR A 29 -12.24 -4.12 -13.94
N ARG A 30 -12.96 -5.19 -14.30
CA ARG A 30 -12.95 -6.48 -13.55
C ARG A 30 -11.74 -7.36 -13.87
N ASP A 31 -11.29 -7.37 -15.12
CA ASP A 31 -10.14 -8.18 -15.55
C ASP A 31 -8.83 -7.65 -14.93
N PRO A 32 -8.07 -8.47 -14.19
CA PRO A 32 -6.87 -7.99 -13.49
C PRO A 32 -5.77 -7.47 -14.40
N LYS A 33 -5.59 -8.06 -15.59
CA LYS A 33 -4.52 -7.64 -16.52
C LYS A 33 -4.86 -6.28 -17.12
N LYS A 34 -6.09 -6.11 -17.61
CA LYS A 34 -6.57 -4.82 -18.13
C LYS A 34 -6.59 -3.74 -17.05
N ARG A 35 -6.96 -4.09 -15.82
CA ARG A 35 -6.88 -3.17 -14.67
C ARG A 35 -5.45 -2.68 -14.44
N LEU A 36 -4.46 -3.58 -14.53
CA LEU A 36 -3.06 -3.22 -14.35
C LEU A 36 -2.56 -2.27 -15.44
N GLU A 37 -3.00 -2.44 -16.69
CA GLU A 37 -2.66 -1.55 -17.80
C GLU A 37 -3.14 -0.10 -17.55
N HIS A 38 -4.36 0.07 -17.05
CA HIS A 38 -4.88 1.38 -16.66
C HIS A 38 -4.05 2.02 -15.54
N TYR A 39 -3.73 1.27 -14.49
CA TYR A 39 -2.92 1.81 -13.39
C TYR A 39 -1.48 2.11 -13.79
N LYS A 40 -0.89 1.34 -14.71
CA LYS A 40 0.42 1.63 -15.27
C LYS A 40 0.42 2.99 -16.00
N LYS A 41 -0.59 3.23 -16.84
CA LYS A 41 -0.73 4.53 -17.54
C LYS A 41 -0.93 5.69 -16.58
N ALA A 42 -1.76 5.50 -15.55
CA ALA A 42 -1.94 6.52 -14.50
C ALA A 42 -0.62 6.84 -13.80
N GLU A 43 0.17 5.83 -13.45
CA GLU A 43 1.50 6.03 -12.84
C GLU A 43 2.46 6.76 -13.79
N GLU A 44 2.50 6.40 -15.07
CA GLU A 44 3.30 7.08 -16.08
C GLU A 44 2.98 8.59 -16.19
N ILE A 45 1.69 8.95 -16.23
CA ILE A 45 1.24 10.36 -16.26
C ILE A 45 1.69 11.09 -14.99
N MET A 46 1.47 10.48 -13.82
CA MET A 46 1.83 11.09 -12.54
C MET A 46 3.34 11.35 -12.42
N GLN A 47 4.17 10.40 -12.90
CA GLN A 47 5.62 10.53 -12.85
C GLN A 47 6.15 11.54 -13.88
N ALA A 48 5.58 11.55 -15.09
CA ALA A 48 5.97 12.51 -16.14
C ALA A 48 5.68 13.96 -15.73
N ASP A 49 4.55 14.21 -15.07
CA ASP A 49 4.16 15.54 -14.56
C ASP A 49 4.81 15.88 -13.21
N VAL A 50 5.56 14.96 -12.61
CA VAL A 50 6.14 15.11 -11.26
C VAL A 50 5.05 15.45 -10.22
N GLY A 51 3.86 14.84 -10.35
CA GLY A 51 2.74 15.06 -9.43
C GLY A 51 3.08 14.65 -8.00
N TYR A 52 3.98 13.67 -7.84
CA TYR A 52 4.54 13.22 -6.59
C TYR A 52 6.00 12.81 -6.77
N VAL A 53 6.86 13.14 -5.79
CA VAL A 53 8.26 12.71 -5.75
C VAL A 53 8.41 11.62 -4.69
N PRO A 54 8.44 10.32 -5.06
CA PRO A 54 8.67 9.25 -4.11
C PRO A 54 10.14 9.28 -3.63
N VAL A 55 10.35 9.55 -2.34
CA VAL A 55 11.71 9.62 -1.74
C VAL A 55 12.16 8.27 -1.18
N ALA A 56 11.24 7.49 -0.61
CA ALA A 56 11.60 6.22 0.03
C ALA A 56 10.41 5.25 0.09
N TRP A 57 10.75 3.97 0.00
CA TRP A 57 9.89 2.87 0.45
C TRP A 57 10.33 2.49 1.86
N VAL A 58 9.53 2.81 2.86
CA VAL A 58 9.90 2.59 4.26
C VAL A 58 9.76 1.12 4.63
N VAL A 59 10.79 0.56 5.26
CA VAL A 59 10.74 -0.77 5.88
C VAL A 59 10.28 -0.61 7.33
N ARG A 60 9.32 -1.44 7.76
CA ARG A 60 8.93 -1.50 9.17
C ARG A 60 9.73 -2.58 9.87
N PHE A 61 10.47 -2.17 10.89
CA PHE A 61 11.16 -3.08 11.79
C PHE A 61 10.41 -3.13 13.11
N ALA A 62 10.40 -4.31 13.74
CA ALA A 62 10.03 -4.42 15.13
C ALA A 62 10.80 -5.56 15.80
N ALA A 63 10.97 -5.42 17.11
CA ALA A 63 11.67 -6.37 17.95
C ALA A 63 10.64 -7.21 18.73
N THR A 64 10.87 -8.52 18.80
CA THR A 64 10.04 -9.42 19.59
C THR A 64 10.88 -10.21 20.58
N LYS A 65 10.28 -10.50 21.74
CA LYS A 65 10.91 -11.34 22.75
C LYS A 65 11.06 -12.76 22.17
N PRO A 66 12.16 -13.51 22.44
CA PRO A 66 12.37 -14.84 21.86
C PRO A 66 11.25 -15.85 22.13
N TRP A 67 10.55 -15.70 23.26
CA TRP A 67 9.43 -16.54 23.68
C TRP A 67 8.06 -16.12 23.11
N VAL A 68 8.03 -15.09 22.26
CA VAL A 68 6.83 -14.67 21.52
C VAL A 68 6.90 -15.23 20.11
N LYS A 69 5.91 -16.06 19.73
CA LYS A 69 5.81 -16.75 18.45
C LYS A 69 4.51 -16.39 17.74
N GLY A 70 4.35 -16.87 16.50
CA GLY A 70 3.15 -16.64 15.70
C GLY A 70 3.12 -15.32 14.91
N ILE A 71 4.27 -14.66 14.75
CA ILE A 71 4.39 -13.49 13.88
C ILE A 71 4.29 -13.97 12.43
N GLU A 72 3.27 -13.49 11.72
CA GLU A 72 3.05 -13.85 10.33
C GLU A 72 4.18 -13.34 9.43
N LYS A 73 4.42 -14.08 8.36
CA LYS A 73 5.37 -13.69 7.31
C LYS A 73 4.61 -13.44 6.02
N ASN A 74 4.98 -12.37 5.31
CA ASN A 74 4.47 -12.14 3.97
C ASN A 74 5.07 -13.16 2.97
N LYS A 75 4.61 -13.13 1.72
CA LYS A 75 5.16 -14.00 0.65
C LYS A 75 6.66 -13.84 0.41
N GLN A 76 7.26 -12.74 0.85
CA GLN A 76 8.70 -12.47 0.76
C GLN A 76 9.47 -12.97 2.01
N GLY A 77 8.79 -13.66 2.95
CA GLY A 77 9.39 -14.18 4.17
C GLY A 77 9.66 -13.14 5.25
N GLN A 78 9.24 -11.89 5.04
CA GLN A 78 9.43 -10.80 5.99
C GLN A 78 8.34 -10.85 7.06
N ASN A 79 8.74 -10.65 8.32
CA ASN A 79 7.81 -10.57 9.44
C ASN A 79 6.88 -9.37 9.26
N VAL A 80 5.58 -9.61 9.39
CA VAL A 80 4.54 -8.60 9.31
C VAL A 80 4.17 -8.21 10.73
N ILE A 81 4.77 -7.12 11.21
CA ILE A 81 4.56 -6.63 12.56
C ILE A 81 3.65 -5.41 12.50
N ASP A 82 2.69 -5.32 13.43
CA ASP A 82 1.57 -4.40 13.29
C ASP A 82 2.02 -2.93 13.22
N GLY A 83 1.43 -2.26 12.25
CA GLY A 83 1.64 -0.88 11.87
C GLY A 83 0.38 -0.22 11.31
N ASN A 84 -0.79 -0.83 11.57
CA ASN A 84 -2.14 -0.41 11.16
C ASN A 84 -2.56 -0.74 9.70
N ILE A 85 -2.43 -2.01 9.30
CA ILE A 85 -3.24 -2.62 8.21
C ILE A 85 -3.54 -4.12 8.41
N TYR A 86 -3.03 -4.76 9.47
CA TYR A 86 -3.27 -6.17 9.79
C TYR A 86 -3.88 -6.29 11.20
N VAL A 87 -5.20 -6.08 11.28
CA VAL A 87 -6.00 -6.20 12.52
C VAL A 87 -5.94 -7.62 13.13
N ASP A 88 -5.40 -8.59 12.38
CA ASP A 88 -5.40 -10.01 12.75
C ASP A 88 -4.13 -10.48 13.47
N MET A 89 -3.05 -9.69 13.51
CA MET A 89 -1.76 -10.12 14.07
C MET A 89 -1.92 -10.66 15.51
N MET A 90 -2.75 -9.99 16.33
CA MET A 90 -2.98 -10.38 17.72
C MET A 90 -3.66 -11.74 17.88
N ARG A 91 -4.33 -12.27 16.85
CA ARG A 91 -4.93 -13.61 16.89
C ARG A 91 -3.92 -14.72 16.70
N HIS A 92 -2.80 -14.43 16.04
CA HIS A 92 -1.78 -15.43 15.70
C HIS A 92 -0.64 -15.48 16.71
N ILE A 93 -0.46 -14.42 17.51
CA ILE A 93 0.63 -14.33 18.48
C ILE A 93 0.35 -15.19 19.72
N TYR A 94 1.36 -15.96 20.14
CA TYR A 94 1.33 -16.74 21.37
C TYR A 94 2.69 -16.72 22.10
N ILE A 95 2.65 -17.05 23.40
CA ILE A 95 3.83 -17.19 24.24
C ILE A 95 4.13 -18.67 24.43
N ILE A 96 5.40 -19.05 24.28
CA ILE A 96 5.91 -20.36 24.72
C ILE A 96 6.51 -20.22 26.12
N GLU A 97 6.14 -21.10 27.05
CA GLU A 97 6.77 -21.13 28.37
C GLU A 97 8.26 -21.41 28.25
N ARG A 98 9.04 -20.77 29.13
CA ARG A 98 10.45 -21.08 29.26
C ARG A 98 10.55 -22.44 29.94
N GLY A 99 11.10 -23.43 29.24
CA GLY A 99 11.69 -24.60 29.88
C GLY A 99 12.88 -24.20 30.74
#